data_AF-A0A522XG31-F1
#
_entry.id   AF-A0A522XG31-F1
#
_cell.length_a   1.000
_cell.length_b   1.000
_cell.length_c   1.000
_cell.angle_alpha   90.00
_cell.angle_beta   90.00
_cell.angle_gamma   90.00
#
_symmetry.space_group_name_H-M   'P 1'
#
loop_
_entity.id
_entity.type
_entity.pdbx_description
1 polymer ?
#
loop_
_entity_poly.entity_id
_entity_poly.type
_entity_poly.pdbx_seq_one_letter_code
_entity_poly.pdbx_strand_id
1 'polypeptide(L)'
;MELFSIGHSNSSIEAFLHLLKQHQITALADVRSAPYSRFLPHFNQENLKLSLTNAGIHYVFLGKQLGARPDNLACYVGKKAPYEKIAATEEFQQGLKRLITGLKTHRIAVMCAEKDPLTCHRAILVCRHAKQVNPQINVHHILQTGELESQHQLEERLLIKQGFQAVTSQANPAVQLSLFASPEETLPSREDCLKQAYERQGDEIAYVEK
;
A
#
# COMPACT_ATOMS: atom_id res chain seq x y z
N MET A 1 -4.59 16.12 -3.75
CA MET A 1 -3.77 15.96 -2.52
C MET A 1 -2.78 14.84 -2.79
N GLU A 2 -1.57 14.93 -2.25
CA GLU A 2 -0.50 13.96 -2.55
C GLU A 2 -0.25 13.03 -1.35
N LEU A 3 -0.28 11.71 -1.57
CA LEU A 3 0.05 10.70 -0.58
C LEU A 3 1.25 9.87 -1.07
N PHE A 4 2.29 9.76 -0.27
CA PHE A 4 3.45 8.95 -0.60
C PHE A 4 3.39 7.61 0.13
N SER A 5 4.09 6.61 -0.41
CA SER A 5 4.39 5.39 0.32
C SER A 5 5.87 5.02 0.16
N ILE A 6 6.43 4.33 1.14
CA ILE A 6 7.82 3.90 1.12
C ILE A 6 8.00 2.57 1.85
N GLY A 7 8.88 1.72 1.35
CA GLY A 7 9.29 0.48 1.99
C GLY A 7 10.70 0.60 2.52
N HIS A 8 10.94 0.25 3.79
CA HIS A 8 12.28 0.38 4.36
C HIS A 8 13.24 -0.74 3.93
N SER A 9 12.72 -1.94 3.62
CA SER A 9 13.50 -3.11 3.21
C SER A 9 14.73 -3.30 4.13
N ASN A 10 15.92 -3.47 3.56
CA ASN A 10 17.22 -3.51 4.21
C ASN A 10 18.03 -2.22 4.06
N SER A 11 17.38 -1.07 3.79
CA SER A 11 18.08 0.20 3.61
C SER A 11 18.79 0.66 4.89
N SER A 12 19.90 1.39 4.74
CA SER A 12 20.48 2.13 5.87
C SER A 12 19.54 3.28 6.27
N ILE A 13 19.69 3.79 7.50
CA ILE A 13 18.88 4.92 7.96
C ILE A 13 19.18 6.19 7.15
N GLU A 14 20.43 6.39 6.73
CA GLU A 14 20.86 7.53 5.93
C GLU A 14 20.24 7.52 4.53
N ALA A 15 20.28 6.37 3.86
CA ALA A 15 19.65 6.20 2.54
C ALA A 15 18.14 6.39 2.62
N PHE A 16 17.51 5.86 3.68
CA PHE A 16 16.08 6.03 3.91
C PHE A 16 15.69 7.50 4.15
N LEU A 17 16.42 8.21 5.00
CA LEU A 17 16.20 9.64 5.24
C LEU A 17 16.47 10.48 3.98
N HIS A 18 17.45 10.10 3.16
CA HIS A 18 17.72 10.76 1.88
C HIS A 18 16.50 10.67 0.95
N LEU A 19 15.90 9.49 0.78
CA LEU A 19 14.69 9.30 -0.02
C LEU A 19 13.52 10.13 0.50
N LEU A 20 13.31 10.20 1.82
CA LEU A 20 12.27 11.03 2.41
C LEU A 20 12.50 12.53 2.14
N LYS A 21 13.74 13.00 2.27
CA LYS A 21 14.10 14.40 2.01
C LYS A 21 14.00 14.78 0.54
N GLN A 22 14.44 13.90 -0.36
CA GLN A 22 14.32 14.08 -1.81
C GLN A 22 12.87 14.36 -2.22
N HIS A 23 11.93 13.65 -1.60
CA HIS A 23 10.50 13.82 -1.85
C HIS A 23 9.80 14.78 -0.89
N GLN A 24 10.56 15.56 -0.11
CA GLN A 24 10.05 16.60 0.81
C GLN A 24 9.04 16.07 1.83
N ILE A 25 9.19 14.82 2.26
CA ILE A 25 8.30 14.22 3.25
C ILE A 25 8.48 14.92 4.59
N THR A 26 7.36 15.39 5.15
CA THR A 26 7.31 16.11 6.44
C THR A 26 6.80 15.24 7.58
N ALA A 27 6.11 14.14 7.26
CA ALA A 27 5.65 13.17 8.24
C ALA A 27 5.67 11.74 7.68
N LEU A 28 6.07 10.78 8.52
CA LEU A 28 6.06 9.36 8.22
C LEU A 28 4.96 8.67 9.03
N ALA A 29 4.02 8.03 8.34
CA ALA A 29 2.98 7.21 8.92
C ALA A 29 3.41 5.74 8.91
N ASP A 30 3.85 5.22 10.05
CA ASP A 30 4.29 3.82 10.19
C ASP A 30 3.07 2.91 10.38
N VAL A 31 2.78 2.10 9.37
CA VAL A 31 1.64 1.17 9.35
C VAL A 31 2.04 -0.27 9.63
N ARG A 32 3.27 -0.53 10.08
CA ARG A 32 3.70 -1.86 10.50
C ARG A 32 2.97 -2.24 11.79
N SER A 33 2.29 -3.38 11.84
CA SER A 33 1.61 -3.82 13.08
C SER A 33 2.60 -4.00 14.24
N ALA A 34 3.81 -4.48 13.94
CA ALA A 34 4.89 -4.64 14.91
C ALA A 34 6.18 -3.96 14.38
N PRO A 35 6.45 -2.70 14.75
CA PRO A 35 7.60 -1.93 14.27
C PRO A 35 8.89 -2.29 15.03
N TYR A 36 9.25 -3.56 15.04
CA TYR A 36 10.45 -4.10 15.69
C TYR A 36 11.17 -5.12 14.80
N SER A 37 12.50 -5.01 14.74
CA SER A 37 13.39 -5.89 14.01
C SER A 37 14.70 -6.08 14.78
N ARG A 38 15.12 -7.34 14.91
CA ARG A 38 16.44 -7.68 15.46
C ARG A 38 17.57 -7.40 14.46
N PHE A 39 17.29 -7.51 13.17
CA PHE A 39 18.29 -7.36 12.10
C PHE A 39 18.49 -5.91 11.66
N LEU A 40 17.46 -5.08 11.82
CA LEU A 40 17.47 -3.67 11.40
C LEU A 40 17.02 -2.79 12.58
N PRO A 41 17.81 -2.71 13.65
CA PRO A 41 17.42 -2.02 14.88
C PRO A 41 17.16 -0.52 14.67
N HIS A 42 17.74 0.11 13.63
CA HIS A 42 17.45 1.50 13.27
C HIS A 42 16.01 1.72 12.78
N PHE A 43 15.31 0.67 12.36
CA PHE A 43 13.89 0.72 12.03
C PHE A 43 12.98 0.31 13.19
N ASN A 44 13.52 0.03 14.38
CA ASN A 44 12.70 -0.08 15.59
C ASN A 44 12.06 1.27 15.87
N GLN A 45 10.80 1.26 16.31
CA GLN A 45 9.98 2.46 16.50
C GLN A 45 10.72 3.62 17.19
N GLU A 46 11.36 3.38 18.33
CA GLU A 46 12.06 4.44 19.09
C GLU A 46 13.26 5.01 18.33
N ASN A 47 14.10 4.14 17.75
CA ASN A 47 15.28 4.56 16.98
C ASN A 47 14.86 5.33 15.72
N LEU A 48 13.88 4.81 14.99
CA LEU A 48 13.36 5.44 13.79
C LEU A 48 12.74 6.81 14.12
N LYS A 49 11.94 6.90 15.18
CA LYS A 49 11.36 8.16 15.64
C LYS A 49 12.43 9.20 15.97
N LEU A 50 13.50 8.80 16.65
CA LEU A 50 14.63 9.68 16.96
C LEU A 50 15.32 10.17 15.68
N SER A 51 15.66 9.27 14.75
CA SER A 51 16.29 9.63 13.48
C SER A 51 15.44 10.57 12.62
N LEU A 52 14.13 10.33 12.55
CA LEU A 52 13.18 11.20 11.84
C LEU A 52 13.06 12.57 12.50
N THR A 53 12.97 12.62 13.82
CA THR A 53 12.89 13.88 14.58
C THR A 53 14.14 14.74 14.34
N ASN A 54 15.33 14.13 14.39
CA ASN A 54 16.59 14.81 14.08
C ASN A 54 16.67 15.30 12.63
N ALA A 55 15.92 14.67 11.73
CA ALA A 55 15.80 15.08 10.34
C ALA A 55 14.66 16.08 10.07
N GLY A 56 13.92 16.51 11.10
CA GLY A 56 12.77 17.42 10.97
C GLY A 56 11.51 16.76 10.42
N ILE A 57 11.39 15.43 10.50
CA ILE A 57 10.25 14.67 9.98
C ILE A 57 9.44 14.12 11.16
N HIS A 58 8.13 14.38 11.18
CA HIS A 58 7.24 13.86 12.21
C HIS A 58 7.06 12.34 12.06
N TYR A 59 7.07 11.63 13.18
CA TYR A 59 6.74 10.20 13.20
C TYR A 59 5.35 9.98 13.79
N VAL A 60 4.52 9.22 13.09
CA VAL A 60 3.20 8.82 13.56
C VAL A 60 3.05 7.31 13.43
N PHE A 61 2.84 6.64 14.56
CA PHE A 61 2.49 5.24 14.56
C PHE A 61 1.00 5.05 14.28
N LEU A 62 0.69 4.30 13.21
CA LEU A 62 -0.67 3.91 12.80
C LEU A 62 -0.80 2.39 12.64
N GLY A 63 0.18 1.60 13.07
CA GLY A 63 0.16 0.14 12.92
C GLY A 63 -1.00 -0.57 13.61
N LYS A 64 -1.59 0.04 14.65
CA LYS A 64 -2.80 -0.50 15.30
C LYS A 64 -4.05 -0.37 14.42
N GLN A 65 -4.18 0.75 13.71
CA GLN A 65 -5.35 1.04 12.89
C GLN A 65 -5.20 0.56 11.44
N LEU A 66 -4.00 0.71 10.88
CA LEU A 66 -3.72 0.52 9.45
C LEU A 66 -2.75 -0.65 9.19
N GLY A 67 -2.41 -1.43 10.22
CA GLY A 67 -1.61 -2.63 10.08
C GLY A 67 -2.40 -3.83 9.55
N ALA A 68 -1.69 -4.76 8.91
CA ALA A 68 -2.26 -5.98 8.32
C ALA A 68 -2.33 -7.18 9.29
N ARG A 69 -2.07 -6.95 10.57
CA ARG A 69 -2.14 -7.96 11.65
C ARG A 69 -2.94 -7.33 12.80
N PRO A 70 -4.28 -7.32 12.72
CA PRO A 70 -5.14 -6.72 13.73
C PRO A 70 -5.17 -7.58 14.99
N ASP A 71 -5.36 -6.95 16.14
CA ASP A 71 -5.60 -7.67 17.41
C ASP A 71 -7.04 -8.25 17.46
N ASN A 72 -7.95 -7.73 16.63
CA ASN A 72 -9.34 -8.15 16.56
C ASN A 72 -9.48 -9.51 15.83
N LEU A 73 -9.82 -10.55 16.58
CA LEU A 73 -10.04 -11.91 16.06
C LEU A 73 -11.18 -12.00 15.03
N ALA A 74 -12.16 -11.08 15.06
CA ALA A 74 -13.25 -11.07 14.07
C ALA A 74 -12.74 -10.80 12.64
N CYS A 75 -11.56 -10.18 12.52
CA CYS A 75 -10.89 -9.95 11.24
C CYS A 75 -10.36 -11.23 10.59
N TYR A 76 -10.34 -12.36 11.30
CA TYR A 76 -9.78 -13.60 10.81
C TYR A 76 -10.83 -14.50 10.15
N VAL A 77 -10.39 -15.28 9.15
CA VAL A 77 -11.09 -16.43 8.56
C VAL A 77 -10.13 -17.60 8.64
N GLY A 78 -10.40 -18.52 9.57
CA GLY A 78 -9.37 -19.48 9.99
C GLY A 78 -8.17 -18.73 10.58
N LYS A 79 -6.97 -19.00 10.05
CA LYS A 79 -5.72 -18.35 10.46
C LYS A 79 -5.36 -17.10 9.65
N LYS A 80 -6.08 -16.82 8.56
CA LYS A 80 -5.79 -15.69 7.68
C LYS A 80 -6.55 -14.45 8.13
N ALA A 81 -5.97 -13.27 7.98
CA ALA A 81 -6.64 -11.98 8.15
C ALA A 81 -6.88 -11.30 6.79
N PRO A 82 -8.02 -11.57 6.11
CA PRO A 82 -8.35 -10.93 4.84
C PRO A 82 -8.42 -9.40 4.98
N TYR A 83 -7.95 -8.70 3.95
CA TYR A 83 -7.88 -7.24 3.96
C TYR A 83 -9.24 -6.57 3.98
N GLU A 84 -10.24 -7.18 3.36
CA GLU A 84 -11.63 -6.69 3.32
C GLU A 84 -12.24 -6.71 4.73
N LYS A 85 -11.91 -7.72 5.54
CA LYS A 85 -12.33 -7.79 6.94
C LYS A 85 -11.65 -6.72 7.78
N ILE A 86 -10.36 -6.47 7.56
CA ILE A 86 -9.63 -5.39 8.24
C ILE A 86 -10.22 -4.03 7.83
N ALA A 87 -10.45 -3.81 6.53
CA ALA A 87 -10.93 -2.56 5.99
C ALA A 87 -12.36 -2.21 6.44
N ALA A 88 -13.16 -3.23 6.77
CA ALA A 88 -14.50 -3.06 7.30
C ALA A 88 -14.54 -2.59 8.77
N THR A 89 -13.42 -2.65 9.50
CA THR A 89 -13.38 -2.26 10.92
C THR A 89 -13.47 -0.75 11.12
N GLU A 90 -14.06 -0.33 12.24
CA GLU A 90 -14.10 1.08 12.63
C GLU A 90 -12.69 1.61 12.90
N GLU A 91 -11.82 0.79 13.48
CA GLU A 91 -10.42 1.15 13.76
C GLU A 91 -9.67 1.53 12.47
N PHE A 92 -9.85 0.75 11.41
CA PHE A 92 -9.26 1.04 10.11
C PHE A 92 -9.80 2.33 9.50
N GLN A 93 -11.12 2.52 9.54
CA GLN A 93 -11.77 3.74 9.04
C GLN A 93 -11.29 4.99 9.79
N GLN A 94 -11.12 4.90 11.12
CA GLN A 94 -10.55 5.97 11.94
C GLN A 94 -9.09 6.25 11.57
N GLY A 95 -8.29 5.20 11.35
CA GLY A 95 -6.91 5.32 10.86
C GLY A 95 -6.82 6.06 9.53
N LEU A 96 -7.67 5.70 8.56
CA LEU A 96 -7.74 6.36 7.26
C LEU A 96 -8.16 7.82 7.39
N LYS A 97 -9.19 8.11 8.20
CA LYS A 97 -9.63 9.49 8.47
C LYS A 97 -8.50 10.33 9.05
N ARG A 98 -7.73 9.78 9.99
CA ARG A 98 -6.56 10.45 10.58
C ARG A 98 -5.47 10.71 9.53
N LEU A 99 -5.16 9.71 8.69
CA LEU A 99 -4.20 9.85 7.58
C LEU A 99 -4.63 10.96 6.62
N ILE A 100 -5.86 10.90 6.10
CA ILE A 100 -6.40 11.87 5.13
C ILE A 100 -6.47 13.28 5.72
N THR A 101 -6.81 13.41 7.01
CA THR A 101 -6.80 14.70 7.69
C THR A 101 -5.38 15.29 7.76
N GLY A 102 -4.38 14.45 8.04
CA GLY A 102 -2.98 14.86 8.06
C GLY A 102 -2.46 15.35 6.71
N LEU A 103 -2.97 14.83 5.59
CA LEU A 103 -2.60 15.27 4.24
C LEU A 103 -2.90 16.75 3.95
N LYS A 104 -3.76 17.39 4.78
CA LYS A 104 -4.07 18.83 4.64
C LYS A 104 -2.93 19.73 5.10
N THR A 105 -2.07 19.25 6.00
CA THR A 105 -1.00 20.06 6.62
C THR A 105 0.39 19.45 6.45
N HIS A 106 0.47 18.18 6.06
CA HIS A 106 1.73 17.46 5.91
C HIS A 106 1.81 16.74 4.57
N ARG A 107 3.02 16.71 4.01
CA ARG A 107 3.39 15.75 2.98
C ARG A 107 3.76 14.43 3.65
N ILE A 108 2.88 13.44 3.54
CA ILE A 108 2.95 12.19 4.30
C ILE A 108 3.47 11.04 3.43
N ALA A 109 4.37 10.23 3.97
CA ALA A 109 4.69 8.90 3.44
C ALA A 109 4.19 7.79 4.38
N VAL A 110 3.39 6.86 3.85
CA VAL A 110 2.97 5.63 4.53
C VAL A 110 4.07 4.58 4.40
N MET A 111 4.50 4.00 5.52
CA MET A 111 5.68 3.14 5.57
C MET A 111 5.40 1.73 6.05
N CYS A 112 6.00 0.74 5.36
CA CYS A 112 6.12 -0.64 5.83
C CYS A 112 7.51 -1.25 5.54
N ALA A 113 7.66 -2.56 5.75
CA ALA A 113 8.95 -3.24 5.69
C ALA A 113 9.35 -3.70 4.28
N GLU A 114 8.39 -4.11 3.45
CA GLU A 114 8.64 -4.72 2.15
C GLU A 114 9.21 -3.71 1.15
N LYS A 115 10.08 -4.16 0.25
CA LYS A 115 10.61 -3.30 -0.83
C LYS A 115 9.51 -2.89 -1.81
N ASP A 116 8.85 -3.88 -2.42
CA ASP A 116 7.87 -3.66 -3.48
C ASP A 116 6.49 -3.28 -2.91
N PRO A 117 5.89 -2.15 -3.31
CA PRO A 117 4.53 -1.81 -2.89
C PRO A 117 3.49 -2.88 -3.27
N LEU A 118 3.68 -3.64 -4.36
CA LEU A 118 2.73 -4.70 -4.75
C LEU A 118 2.68 -5.88 -3.78
N THR A 119 3.74 -6.11 -3.02
CA THR A 119 3.85 -7.26 -2.12
C THR A 119 3.56 -6.91 -0.67
N CYS A 120 2.89 -5.77 -0.41
CA CYS A 120 2.61 -5.34 0.96
C CYS A 120 1.27 -4.63 1.14
N HIS A 121 0.83 -4.57 2.39
CA HIS A 121 -0.42 -3.93 2.78
C HIS A 121 -0.41 -2.41 2.57
N ARG A 122 0.75 -1.74 2.58
CA ARG A 122 0.79 -0.28 2.43
C ARG A 122 0.11 0.18 1.13
N ALA A 123 0.27 -0.55 0.04
CA ALA A 123 -0.36 -0.21 -1.24
C ALA A 123 -1.70 -0.91 -1.42
N ILE A 124 -1.73 -2.24 -1.22
CA ILE A 124 -2.89 -3.10 -1.52
C ILE A 124 -4.07 -2.85 -0.57
N LEU A 125 -3.79 -2.51 0.68
CA LEU A 125 -4.80 -2.17 1.69
C LEU A 125 -4.88 -0.64 1.89
N VAL A 126 -3.83 -0.01 2.42
CA VAL A 126 -3.93 1.37 2.94
C VAL A 126 -4.10 2.41 1.81
N CYS A 127 -3.18 2.44 0.83
CA CYS A 127 -3.25 3.43 -0.24
C CYS A 127 -4.48 3.25 -1.15
N ARG A 128 -4.83 1.99 -1.47
CA ARG A 128 -6.06 1.64 -2.20
C ARG A 128 -7.29 2.28 -1.54
N HIS A 129 -7.50 2.03 -0.25
CA HIS A 129 -8.68 2.54 0.45
C HIS A 129 -8.62 4.06 0.69
N ALA A 130 -7.44 4.64 0.89
CA ALA A 130 -7.30 6.10 0.95
C ALA A 130 -7.80 6.77 -0.35
N LYS A 131 -7.44 6.22 -1.52
CA LYS A 131 -7.90 6.71 -2.82
C LYS A 131 -9.40 6.45 -3.06
N GLN A 132 -9.94 5.32 -2.60
CA GLN A 132 -11.38 5.06 -2.68
C GLN A 132 -12.21 6.04 -1.86
N VAL A 133 -11.77 6.36 -0.64
CA VAL A 133 -12.44 7.33 0.24
C VAL A 133 -12.33 8.75 -0.31
N ASN A 134 -11.21 9.11 -0.94
CA ASN A 134 -11.03 10.40 -1.57
C ASN A 134 -10.31 10.26 -2.93
N PRO A 135 -11.07 10.24 -4.05
CA PRO A 135 -10.51 10.08 -5.39
C PRO A 135 -9.52 11.16 -5.82
N GLN A 136 -9.49 12.32 -5.15
CA GLN A 136 -8.55 13.42 -5.41
C GLN A 136 -7.16 13.18 -4.79
N ILE A 137 -6.96 12.06 -4.10
CA ILE A 137 -5.65 11.64 -3.61
C ILE A 137 -4.87 11.00 -4.75
N ASN A 138 -3.74 11.61 -5.08
CA ASN A 138 -2.71 11.06 -5.95
C ASN A 138 -1.73 10.28 -5.08
N VAL A 139 -1.63 8.97 -5.32
CA VAL A 139 -0.71 8.11 -4.57
C VAL A 139 0.56 7.90 -5.40
N HIS A 140 1.70 8.11 -4.74
CA HIS A 140 3.04 7.91 -5.28
C HIS A 140 3.84 6.95 -4.40
N HIS A 141 4.41 5.90 -4.99
CA HIS A 141 5.26 4.94 -4.31
C HIS A 141 6.72 5.29 -4.56
N ILE A 142 7.42 5.67 -3.49
CA ILE A 142 8.86 5.94 -3.51
C ILE A 142 9.58 4.59 -3.61
N LEU A 143 10.23 4.36 -4.76
CA LEU A 143 11.04 3.17 -5.00
C LEU A 143 12.42 3.33 -4.36
N GLN A 144 13.12 2.22 -4.13
CA GLN A 144 14.49 2.24 -3.58
C GLN A 144 15.50 3.00 -4.47
N THR A 145 15.19 3.18 -5.75
CA THR A 145 15.99 3.97 -6.69
C THR A 145 15.83 5.47 -6.51
N GLY A 146 14.82 5.92 -5.73
CA GLY A 146 14.42 7.33 -5.63
C GLY A 146 13.32 7.73 -6.61
N GLU A 147 13.04 6.90 -7.61
CA GLU A 147 11.95 7.13 -8.57
C GLU A 147 10.58 6.99 -7.91
N LEU A 148 9.60 7.67 -8.51
CA LEU A 148 8.19 7.55 -8.12
C LEU A 148 7.46 6.63 -9.08
N GLU A 149 6.80 5.62 -8.54
CA GLU A 149 5.76 4.88 -9.23
C GLU A 149 4.39 5.47 -8.86
N SER A 150 3.60 5.87 -9.85
CA SER A 150 2.22 6.29 -9.64
C SER A 150 1.31 5.10 -9.30
N GLN A 151 0.19 5.36 -8.62
CA GLN A 151 -0.84 4.36 -8.40
C GLN A 151 -1.28 3.66 -9.69
N HIS A 152 -1.43 4.42 -10.79
CA HIS A 152 -1.83 3.85 -12.07
C HIS A 152 -0.80 2.82 -12.57
N GLN A 153 0.50 3.15 -12.52
CA GLN A 153 1.56 2.21 -12.90
C GLN A 153 1.57 0.95 -12.01
N LEU A 154 1.35 1.11 -10.71
CA LEU A 154 1.19 -0.01 -9.79
C LEU A 154 -0.02 -0.89 -10.16
N GLU A 155 -1.16 -0.28 -10.49
CA GLU A 155 -2.38 -0.98 -10.91
C GLU A 155 -2.20 -1.71 -12.24
N GLU A 156 -1.46 -1.15 -13.20
CA GLU A 156 -1.11 -1.84 -14.45
C GLU A 156 -0.28 -3.11 -14.17
N ARG A 157 0.75 -3.00 -13.31
CA ARG A 157 1.55 -4.16 -12.89
C ARG A 157 0.72 -5.19 -12.12
N LEU A 158 -0.23 -4.73 -11.29
CA LEU A 158 -1.14 -5.59 -10.55
C LEU A 158 -2.05 -6.39 -11.49
N LEU A 159 -2.66 -5.73 -12.47
CA LEU A 159 -3.50 -6.37 -13.50
C LEU A 159 -2.70 -7.43 -14.26
N ILE A 160 -1.47 -7.12 -14.69
CA ILE A 160 -0.59 -8.08 -15.37
C ILE A 160 -0.29 -9.27 -14.47
N LYS A 161 0.14 -9.04 -13.22
CA LYS A 161 0.46 -10.13 -12.26
C LYS A 161 -0.73 -11.07 -12.03
N GLN A 162 -1.95 -10.54 -12.03
CA GLN A 162 -3.17 -11.30 -11.74
C GLN A 162 -3.85 -11.87 -13.00
N GLY A 163 -3.21 -11.77 -14.17
CA GLY A 163 -3.67 -12.36 -15.43
C GLY A 163 -4.65 -11.49 -16.24
N PHE A 164 -4.85 -10.23 -15.86
CA PHE A 164 -5.77 -9.29 -16.51
C PHE A 164 -5.06 -8.38 -17.53
N GLN A 165 -4.08 -8.92 -18.26
CA GLN A 165 -3.30 -8.16 -19.25
C GLN A 165 -4.14 -7.54 -20.37
N ALA A 166 -5.29 -8.14 -20.70
CA ALA A 166 -6.19 -7.67 -21.76
C ALA A 166 -6.87 -6.32 -21.46
N VAL A 167 -6.92 -5.89 -20.20
CA VAL A 167 -7.54 -4.61 -19.80
C VAL A 167 -6.50 -3.54 -19.41
N THR A 168 -5.22 -3.82 -19.65
CA THR A 168 -4.13 -2.87 -19.42
C THR A 168 -4.10 -1.82 -20.53
N SER A 169 -3.53 -0.66 -20.22
CA SER A 169 -3.28 0.43 -21.18
C SER A 169 -2.40 0.01 -22.37
N GLN A 170 -1.61 -1.07 -22.23
CA GLN A 170 -0.74 -1.62 -23.27
C GLN A 170 -1.36 -2.81 -24.02
N ALA A 171 -2.63 -3.16 -23.73
CA ALA A 171 -3.32 -4.24 -24.42
C ALA A 171 -3.43 -3.94 -25.92
N ASN A 172 -2.96 -4.86 -26.75
CA ASN A 172 -3.09 -4.77 -28.19
C ASN A 172 -4.51 -5.24 -28.59
N PRO A 173 -5.36 -4.39 -29.20
CA PRO A 173 -6.73 -4.75 -29.56
C PRO A 173 -6.81 -5.96 -30.51
N ALA A 174 -5.75 -6.26 -31.24
CA ALA A 174 -5.70 -7.37 -32.19
C ALA A 174 -5.64 -8.77 -31.54
N VAL A 175 -5.32 -8.88 -30.25
CA VAL A 175 -5.27 -10.19 -29.54
C VAL A 175 -6.66 -10.60 -29.03
N GLN A 176 -7.67 -9.73 -29.21
CA GLN A 176 -9.02 -9.87 -28.65
C GLN A 176 -10.04 -10.50 -29.62
N LEU A 177 -9.59 -11.30 -30.59
CA LEU A 177 -10.47 -12.14 -31.40
C LEU A 177 -10.13 -13.60 -31.13
N SER A 178 -10.66 -14.12 -30.02
CA SER A 178 -10.80 -15.57 -29.92
C SER A 178 -11.86 -16.00 -30.93
N LEU A 179 -11.50 -16.91 -31.84
CA LEU A 179 -12.40 -17.50 -32.85
C LEU A 179 -13.59 -18.26 -32.24
N PHE A 180 -13.67 -18.36 -30.92
CA PHE A 180 -14.63 -19.15 -30.16
C PHE A 180 -15.43 -18.33 -29.13
N ALA A 181 -15.27 -17.00 -29.07
CA ALA A 181 -16.05 -16.18 -28.14
C ALA A 181 -17.52 -16.17 -28.57
N SER A 182 -18.39 -16.59 -27.67
CA SER A 182 -19.83 -16.49 -27.88
C SER A 182 -20.28 -15.02 -27.83
N PRO A 183 -21.30 -14.60 -28.60
CA PRO A 183 -21.75 -13.19 -28.66
C PRO A 183 -22.21 -12.59 -27.34
N GLU A 184 -22.38 -13.40 -26.29
CA GLU A 184 -22.97 -13.05 -24.99
C GLU A 184 -21.94 -12.87 -23.87
N GLU A 185 -20.66 -13.17 -24.09
CA GLU A 185 -19.61 -12.93 -23.09
C GLU A 185 -19.21 -11.45 -23.06
N THR A 186 -19.93 -10.66 -22.26
CA THR A 186 -19.49 -9.30 -21.90
C THR A 186 -18.14 -9.40 -21.20
N LEU A 187 -17.10 -8.90 -21.89
CA LEU A 187 -15.76 -8.76 -21.32
C LEU A 187 -15.84 -7.96 -20.01
N PRO A 188 -15.17 -8.43 -18.93
CA PRO A 188 -15.19 -7.72 -17.66
C PRO A 188 -14.56 -6.33 -17.81
N SER A 189 -15.17 -5.32 -17.18
CA SER A 189 -14.65 -3.97 -17.21
C SER A 189 -13.27 -3.88 -16.55
N ARG A 190 -12.45 -2.88 -16.91
CA ARG A 190 -11.16 -2.64 -16.23
C ARG A 190 -11.35 -2.48 -14.72
N GLU A 191 -12.44 -1.84 -14.29
CA GLU A 191 -12.77 -1.65 -12.88
C GLU A 191 -13.02 -2.98 -12.16
N ASP A 192 -13.80 -3.88 -12.76
CA ASP A 192 -14.08 -5.21 -12.20
C ASP A 192 -12.80 -6.06 -12.13
N CYS A 193 -12.01 -6.06 -13.19
CA CYS A 193 -10.72 -6.74 -13.24
C CYS A 193 -9.77 -6.20 -12.16
N LEU A 194 -9.73 -4.88 -11.96
CA LEU A 194 -8.87 -4.27 -10.97
C LEU A 194 -9.33 -4.61 -9.55
N LYS A 195 -10.65 -4.60 -9.29
CA LYS A 195 -11.21 -5.04 -8.02
C LYS A 195 -10.79 -6.48 -7.70
N GLN A 196 -10.98 -7.40 -8.64
CA GLN A 196 -10.56 -8.79 -8.50
C GLN A 196 -9.04 -8.94 -8.33
N ALA A 197 -8.25 -8.14 -9.05
CA ALA A 197 -6.80 -8.19 -8.94
C ALA A 197 -6.33 -7.78 -7.52
N TYR A 198 -6.95 -6.75 -6.93
CA TYR A 198 -6.66 -6.38 -5.55
C TYR A 198 -7.09 -7.44 -4.54
N GLU A 199 -8.27 -8.05 -4.71
CA GLU A 199 -8.75 -9.12 -3.83
C GLU A 199 -7.77 -10.31 -3.86
N ARG A 200 -7.40 -10.80 -5.06
CA ARG A 200 -6.44 -11.89 -5.23
C ARG A 200 -5.07 -11.55 -4.64
N GLN A 201 -4.57 -10.34 -4.90
CA GLN A 201 -3.29 -9.90 -4.37
C GLN A 201 -3.32 -9.76 -2.85
N GLY A 202 -4.41 -9.22 -2.30
CA GLY A 202 -4.64 -9.11 -0.86
C GLY A 202 -4.62 -10.49 -0.20
N ASP A 203 -5.33 -11.46 -0.78
CA ASP A 203 -5.35 -12.84 -0.31
C ASP A 203 -4.00 -13.55 -0.38
N GLU A 204 -3.18 -13.25 -1.39
CA GLU A 204 -1.81 -13.78 -1.58
C GLU A 204 -0.87 -13.31 -0.47
N ILE A 205 -0.98 -12.03 -0.06
CA ILE A 205 -0.04 -11.39 0.88
C ILE A 205 -0.62 -11.19 2.30
N ALA A 206 -1.89 -11.55 2.51
CA ALA A 206 -2.55 -11.41 3.79
C ALA A 206 -1.79 -12.15 4.90
N TYR A 207 -1.79 -11.56 6.10
CA TYR A 207 -1.20 -12.21 7.26
C TYR A 207 -1.89 -13.54 7.56
N VAL A 208 -1.09 -14.56 7.80
CA VAL A 208 -1.53 -15.87 8.29
C VAL A 208 -0.85 -16.13 9.62
N GLU A 209 -1.65 -16.33 10.66
CA GLU A 209 -1.17 -16.75 11.97
C GLU A 209 -0.51 -18.14 11.86
N LYS A 210 0.66 -18.31 12.49
CA LYS A 210 1.40 -19.57 12.46
C LYS A 210 0.85 -20.52 13.52
#